data_AF-A0A8I0STZ0-F1
#
_entry.id   AF-A0A8I0STZ0-F1
#
_cell.length_a   1.000
_cell.length_b   1.000
_cell.length_c   1.000
_cell.angle_alpha   90.00
_cell.angle_beta   90.00
_cell.angle_gamma   90.00
#
_symmetry.space_group_name_H-M   'P 1'
#
loop_
_entity.id
_entity.type
_entity.pdbx_description
1 polymer ?
#
loop_
_entity_poly.entity_id
_entity_poly.type
_entity_poly.pdbx_seq_one_letter_code
_entity_poly.pdbx_strand_id
1 'polypeptide(L)'
;MPLTIEESVSKARINLEMVGQNLSRVIRTQSPTIRWLLAAFAGGGHVLLEDVPGTGKTTLAKAFAHSVGLDFKRIQFTPDLLPSDILGVSIFDQGAKRFDFRPGPVF
;
A
#
# COMPACT_ATOMS: atom_id res chain seq x y z
N MET A 1 -28.94 -4.77 10.17
CA MET A 1 -29.13 -6.00 9.38
C MET A 1 -27.90 -6.16 8.49
N PRO A 2 -27.19 -7.30 8.50
CA PRO A 2 -26.03 -7.49 7.63
C PRO A 2 -26.47 -7.46 6.16
N LEU A 3 -25.66 -6.85 5.31
CA LEU A 3 -25.87 -6.86 3.86
C LEU A 3 -25.90 -8.29 3.35
N THR A 4 -26.74 -8.55 2.36
CA THR A 4 -26.64 -9.79 1.58
C THR A 4 -25.31 -9.83 0.83
N ILE A 5 -24.88 -11.03 0.41
CA ILE A 5 -23.63 -11.20 -0.36
C ILE A 5 -23.68 -10.37 -1.65
N GLU A 6 -24.82 -10.37 -2.35
CA GLU A 6 -25.01 -9.62 -3.60
C GLU A 6 -24.89 -8.10 -3.39
N GLU A 7 -25.52 -7.57 -2.34
CA GLU A 7 -25.40 -6.14 -2.02
C GLU A 7 -23.97 -5.76 -1.63
N SER A 8 -23.26 -6.63 -0.90
CA SER A 8 -21.87 -6.42 -0.51
C SER A 8 -20.94 -6.39 -1.73
N VAL A 9 -21.10 -7.34 -2.65
CA VAL A 9 -20.34 -7.39 -3.91
C VAL A 9 -20.62 -6.18 -4.78
N SER A 10 -21.89 -5.79 -4.92
CA SER A 10 -22.28 -4.61 -5.70
C SER A 10 -21.66 -3.33 -5.13
N LYS A 11 -21.72 -3.15 -3.80
CA LYS A 11 -21.11 -1.99 -3.13
C LYS A 11 -19.58 -1.98 -3.28
N ALA A 12 -18.93 -3.13 -3.14
CA ALA A 12 -17.48 -3.25 -3.32
C ALA A 12 -17.07 -2.86 -4.76
N ARG A 13 -17.83 -3.31 -5.76
CA ARG A 13 -17.60 -2.96 -7.17
C ARG A 13 -17.68 -1.44 -7.39
N ILE A 14 -18.72 -0.79 -6.88
CA ILE A 14 -18.91 0.67 -6.98
C ILE A 14 -17.73 1.41 -6.33
N ASN A 15 -17.32 0.99 -5.14
CA ASN A 15 -16.18 1.59 -4.44
C ASN A 15 -14.87 1.47 -5.23
N LEU A 16 -14.58 0.28 -5.77
CA LEU A 16 -13.37 0.05 -6.57
C LEU A 16 -13.39 0.85 -7.88
N GLU A 17 -14.55 0.98 -8.53
CA GLU A 17 -14.72 1.83 -9.71
C GLU A 17 -14.43 3.31 -9.38
N MET A 18 -14.93 3.81 -8.24
CA MET A 18 -14.64 5.19 -7.78
C MET A 18 -13.16 5.40 -7.48
N VAL A 19 -12.49 4.45 -6.83
CA VAL A 19 -11.04 4.51 -6.58
C VAL A 19 -10.27 4.54 -7.90
N GLY A 20 -10.62 3.68 -8.85
CA GLY A 20 -9.98 3.65 -10.18
C GLY A 20 -10.14 4.96 -10.96
N GLN A 21 -11.32 5.58 -10.88
CA GLN A 21 -11.56 6.91 -11.47
C GLN A 21 -10.71 7.99 -10.80
N ASN A 22 -10.58 7.97 -9.47
CA ASN A 22 -9.75 8.94 -8.76
C ASN A 22 -8.27 8.80 -9.13
N LEU A 23 -7.76 7.57 -9.19
CA LEU A 23 -6.39 7.28 -9.61
C LEU A 23 -6.08 7.78 -11.03
N SER A 24 -7.04 7.62 -11.95
CA SER A 24 -6.91 8.05 -13.34
C SER A 24 -6.78 9.57 -13.51
N ARG A 25 -7.19 10.37 -12.50
CA ARG A 25 -7.01 11.83 -12.51
C ARG A 25 -5.58 12.25 -12.21
N VAL A 26 -4.85 11.44 -11.44
CA VAL A 26 -3.49 11.76 -10.98
C VAL A 26 -2.45 11.13 -11.90
N ILE A 27 -2.77 10.01 -12.53
CA ILE A 27 -1.77 9.20 -13.24
C ILE A 27 -2.20 8.93 -14.67
N ARG A 28 -1.37 9.42 -15.60
CA ARG A 28 -1.43 9.08 -17.03
C ARG A 28 -0.84 7.67 -17.28
N THR A 29 -1.32 6.67 -16.56
CA THR A 29 -0.94 5.26 -16.78
C THR A 29 -1.96 4.60 -17.72
N GLN A 30 -1.58 3.48 -18.31
CA GLN A 30 -2.53 2.67 -19.06
C GLN A 30 -3.59 2.11 -18.10
N SER A 31 -4.86 2.16 -18.50
CA SER A 31 -6.01 1.61 -17.75
C SER A 31 -5.78 0.20 -17.14
N PRO A 32 -5.07 -0.75 -17.80
CA PRO A 32 -4.82 -2.08 -17.24
C PRO A 32 -4.07 -2.08 -15.89
N THR A 33 -3.12 -1.18 -15.69
CA THR A 33 -2.32 -1.12 -14.45
C THR A 33 -3.19 -0.81 -13.23
N ILE A 34 -4.09 0.17 -13.35
CA ILE A 34 -5.04 0.50 -12.28
C ILE A 34 -5.96 -0.68 -12.02
N ARG A 35 -6.44 -1.35 -13.08
CA ARG A 35 -7.31 -2.51 -12.94
C ARG A 35 -6.65 -3.68 -12.21
N TRP A 36 -5.40 -4.01 -12.54
CA TRP A 36 -4.65 -5.06 -11.86
C TRP A 36 -4.32 -4.70 -10.42
N LEU A 37 -3.99 -3.45 -10.13
CA LEU A 37 -3.80 -2.96 -8.77
C LEU A 37 -5.06 -3.17 -7.92
N LEU A 38 -6.24 -2.78 -8.44
CA LEU A 38 -7.50 -2.95 -7.74
C LEU A 38 -7.89 -4.42 -7.58
N ALA A 39 -7.63 -5.26 -8.58
CA ALA A 39 -7.88 -6.70 -8.52
C ALA A 39 -7.00 -7.38 -7.46
N ALA A 40 -5.69 -7.06 -7.43
CA ALA A 40 -4.76 -7.55 -6.43
C ALA A 40 -5.19 -7.10 -5.03
N PHE A 41 -5.55 -5.82 -4.84
CA PHE A 41 -6.02 -5.32 -3.57
C PHE A 41 -7.29 -6.03 -3.08
N ALA A 42 -8.29 -6.21 -3.95
CA ALA A 42 -9.52 -6.92 -3.61
C ALA A 42 -9.28 -8.40 -3.27
N GLY A 43 -8.25 -9.02 -3.84
CA GLY A 43 -7.84 -10.38 -3.56
C GLY A 43 -6.83 -10.54 -2.42
N GLY A 44 -6.40 -9.46 -1.77
CA GLY A 44 -5.35 -9.51 -0.73
C GLY A 44 -3.95 -9.84 -1.26
N GLY A 45 -3.69 -9.61 -2.54
CA GLY A 45 -2.42 -9.88 -3.20
C GLY A 45 -1.42 -8.71 -3.16
N HIS A 46 -0.24 -8.95 -3.73
CA HIS A 46 0.83 -7.95 -3.88
C HIS A 46 1.02 -7.57 -5.34
N VAL A 47 1.51 -6.35 -5.58
CA VAL A 47 1.72 -5.81 -6.94
C VAL A 47 3.19 -5.48 -7.13
N LEU A 48 3.77 -6.04 -8.18
CA LEU A 48 5.07 -5.63 -8.70
C LEU A 48 4.84 -4.67 -9.88
N LEU A 49 5.36 -3.46 -9.78
CA LEU A 49 5.28 -2.46 -10.85
C LEU A 49 6.62 -2.38 -11.58
N GLU A 50 6.74 -3.12 -12.67
CA GLU A 50 7.90 -3.07 -13.57
C GLU A 50 7.66 -2.04 -14.67
N ASP A 51 8.43 -0.96 -14.68
CA ASP A 51 8.42 0.03 -15.76
C ASP A 51 9.67 0.93 -15.58
N VAL A 52 9.99 1.79 -16.54
CA VAL A 52 11.19 2.65 -16.48
C VAL A 52 11.13 3.65 -15.30
N PRO A 53 12.27 4.13 -14.79
CA PRO A 53 12.28 5.15 -13.73
C PRO A 53 11.53 6.42 -14.15
N GLY A 54 10.80 7.04 -13.22
CA GLY A 54 10.11 8.32 -13.46
C GLY A 54 8.66 8.22 -13.97
N THR A 55 8.10 7.02 -14.15
CA THR A 55 6.72 6.84 -14.67
C THR A 55 5.61 6.93 -13.62
N GLY A 56 5.90 7.51 -12.44
CA GLY A 56 4.88 7.78 -11.43
C GLY A 56 4.47 6.59 -10.57
N LYS A 57 5.26 5.51 -10.48
CA LYS A 57 4.95 4.34 -9.62
C LYS A 57 4.74 4.73 -8.14
N THR A 58 5.63 5.57 -7.60
CA THR A 58 5.49 6.10 -6.24
C THR A 58 4.24 6.95 -6.11
N THR A 59 3.93 7.76 -7.13
CA THR A 59 2.70 8.55 -7.18
C THR A 59 1.46 7.65 -7.19
N LEU A 60 1.50 6.51 -7.88
CA LEU A 60 0.40 5.52 -7.93
C LEU A 60 0.14 4.93 -6.57
N ALA A 61 1.19 4.42 -5.92
CA ALA A 61 1.06 3.84 -4.60
C ALA A 61 0.54 4.87 -3.57
N LYS A 62 1.04 6.12 -3.62
CA LYS A 62 0.59 7.19 -2.71
C LYS A 62 -0.84 7.64 -2.99
N ALA A 63 -1.21 7.83 -4.26
CA ALA A 63 -2.57 8.21 -4.64
C ALA A 63 -3.59 7.11 -4.32
N PHE A 64 -3.17 5.85 -4.46
CA PHE A 64 -3.99 4.70 -4.08
C PHE A 64 -4.25 4.69 -2.57
N ALA A 65 -3.20 4.72 -1.75
CA ALA A 65 -3.33 4.77 -0.30
C ALA A 65 -4.25 5.90 0.16
N HIS A 66 -4.07 7.11 -0.41
CA HIS A 66 -4.95 8.25 -0.12
C HIS A 66 -6.41 8.02 -0.54
N SER A 67 -6.65 7.37 -1.69
CA SER A 67 -8.00 7.11 -2.21
C SER A 67 -8.78 6.10 -1.36
N VAL A 68 -8.09 5.20 -0.65
CA VAL A 68 -8.71 4.19 0.22
C VAL A 68 -8.55 4.48 1.71
N GLY A 69 -7.97 5.64 2.07
CA GLY A 69 -7.78 6.05 3.46
C GLY A 69 -6.75 5.21 4.23
N LEU A 70 -5.72 4.70 3.54
CA LEU A 70 -4.63 3.92 4.13
C LEU A 70 -3.37 4.78 4.32
N ASP A 71 -2.54 4.39 5.29
CA ASP A 71 -1.20 4.93 5.45
C ASP A 71 -0.29 4.49 4.28
N PHE A 72 0.65 5.36 3.92
CA PHE A 72 1.65 5.08 2.90
C PHE A 72 3.05 5.12 3.50
N LYS A 73 3.77 4.01 3.39
CA LYS A 73 5.16 3.87 3.82
C LYS A 73 6.02 3.48 2.62
N ARG A 74 7.18 4.11 2.47
CA ARG A 74 8.12 3.87 1.37
C ARG A 74 9.44 3.37 1.93
N ILE A 75 9.87 2.19 1.47
CA ILE A 75 11.18 1.62 1.77
C ILE A 75 12.00 1.65 0.48
N GLN A 76 13.14 2.32 0.51
CA GLN A 76 14.11 2.27 -0.59
C GLN A 76 15.03 1.08 -0.35
N PHE A 77 15.01 0.11 -1.28
CA PHE A 77 15.95 -1.00 -1.23
C PHE A 77 17.33 -0.50 -1.67
N THR A 78 18.32 -0.75 -0.84
CA THR A 78 19.75 -0.51 -1.08
C THR A 78 20.51 -1.81 -0.80
N PRO A 79 21.73 -2.00 -1.36
CA PRO A 79 22.51 -3.21 -1.12
C PRO A 79 22.82 -3.49 0.36
N ASP A 80 22.87 -2.43 1.17
CA ASP A 80 23.21 -2.50 2.60
C ASP A 80 21.98 -2.61 3.51
N LEU A 81 20.77 -2.65 2.96
CA LEU A 81 19.54 -2.69 3.75
C LEU A 81 19.47 -3.99 4.56
N LEU A 82 19.38 -3.89 5.88
CA LEU A 82 19.25 -5.03 6.78
C LEU A 82 17.78 -5.36 7.04
N PRO A 83 17.42 -6.62 7.33
CA PRO A 83 16.05 -6.98 7.74
C PRO A 83 15.54 -6.17 8.93
N SER A 84 16.44 -5.79 9.85
CA SER A 84 16.15 -4.92 11.00
C SER A 84 15.70 -3.52 10.61
N ASP A 85 16.11 -3.00 9.45
CA ASP A 85 15.69 -1.68 8.96
C ASP A 85 14.24 -1.71 8.45
N ILE A 86 13.67 -2.90 8.20
CA ILE A 86 12.29 -3.10 7.76
C ILE A 86 11.40 -3.50 8.93
N LEU A 87 11.84 -4.49 9.72
CA LEU A 87 11.06 -5.02 10.85
C LEU A 87 11.18 -4.14 12.09
N GLY A 88 12.33 -3.50 12.31
CA GLY A 88 12.63 -2.78 13.54
C GLY A 88 13.65 -3.50 14.41
N VAL A 89 13.98 -2.87 15.54
CA VAL A 89 15.04 -3.31 16.45
C VAL A 89 14.61 -3.18 17.90
N SER A 90 15.21 -3.99 18.78
CA SER A 90 15.04 -3.82 20.23
C SER A 90 16.18 -2.97 20.78
N ILE A 91 15.84 -1.83 21.37
CA ILE A 91 16.82 -0.89 21.94
C ILE A 91 16.79 -1.01 23.46
N PHE A 92 17.95 -1.10 24.09
CA PHE A 92 18.03 -1.09 25.55
C PHE A 92 17.82 0.34 26.08
N ASP A 93 16.74 0.54 26.83
CA ASP A 93 16.50 1.76 27.59
C ASP A 93 17.25 1.70 28.92
N GLN A 94 18.25 2.56 29.09
CA GLN A 94 19.09 2.59 30.29
C GLN A 94 18.35 3.08 31.54
N GLY A 95 17.36 3.98 31.38
CA GLY A 95 16.58 4.51 32.49
C GLY A 95 15.60 3.47 33.02
N ALA A 96 14.90 2.80 32.12
CA ALA A 96 13.95 1.73 32.45
C ALA A 96 14.63 0.36 32.68
N LYS A 97 15.93 0.22 32.37
CA LYS A 97 16.71 -1.02 32.42
C LYS A 97 16.02 -2.20 31.70
N ARG A 98 15.40 -1.91 30.55
CA ARG A 98 14.66 -2.90 29.76
C ARG A 98 14.90 -2.71 28.27
N PHE A 99 14.61 -3.74 27.49
CA PHE A 99 14.60 -3.65 26.03
C PHE A 99 13.23 -3.20 25.54
N ASP A 100 13.21 -2.11 24.77
CA ASP A 100 12.00 -1.57 24.12
C ASP A 100 12.10 -1.80 22.60
N PHE A 101 11.06 -2.42 22.04
CA PHE A 101 10.98 -2.63 20.60
C PHE A 101 10.62 -1.32 19.88
N ARG A 102 11.44 -0.96 18.90
CA ARG A 102 11.19 0.15 17.98
C ARG A 102 10.72 -0.45 16.64
N PRO A 103 9.42 -0.34 16.31
CA PRO A 103 8.90 -0.91 15.08
C PRO A 103 9.51 -0.24 13.85
N GLY A 104 9.83 -1.05 12.84
CA GLY A 104 10.28 -0.58 11.53
C GLY A 104 9.11 -0.16 10.63
N PRO A 105 9.41 0.34 9.42
CA PRO A 105 8.42 0.90 8.49
C PRO A 105 7.36 -0.07 7.97
N VAL A 106 7.45 -1.38 8.25
CA VAL A 106 6.40 -2.34 7.88
C VAL A 106 5.21 -2.32 8.85
N PHE A 107 5.38 -1.79 10.06
CA PHE A 107 4.35 -1.62 11.09
C PHE A 107 3.85 -0.19 11.07
#